data_AF-A0A856QKW4-F1
#
_entry.id   AF-A0A856QKW4-F1
#
_cell.length_a   1.000
_cell.length_b   1.000
_cell.length_c   1.000
_cell.angle_alpha   90.00
_cell.angle_beta   90.00
_cell.angle_gamma   90.00
#
_symmetry.space_group_name_H-M   'P 1'
#
loop_
_entity.id
_entity.type
_entity.pdbx_description
1 polymer ?
#
loop_
_entity_poly.entity_id
_entity_poly.type
_entity_poly.pdbx_seq_one_letter_code
_entity_poly.pdbx_strand_id
1 'polypeptide(L)'
;MSAGENELLSSEACASDRSGFTLLEALVAFLVLSSGLLGVTAMQARSLQGAHASVQWGIADLAAQDARERLWAALASGDVRSCPLPRVVNASDWRQHWRPFLPGLSANPVTALPDCAFVIEIDWQDARFDSETMSLEYRLKLPAGWPKQSGGDA
;
A
#
# COMPACT_ATOMS: atom_id res chain seq x y z
N MET A 1 -55.78 -71.65 11.18
CA MET A 1 -56.17 -72.15 9.85
C MET A 1 -56.94 -71.04 9.15
N SER A 2 -56.63 -70.81 7.87
CA SER A 2 -57.13 -69.75 6.98
C SER A 2 -56.46 -68.39 7.20
N ALA A 3 -55.31 -68.12 6.57
CA ALA A 3 -55.08 -67.83 5.15
C ALA A 3 -55.64 -66.45 4.75
N GLY A 4 -54.74 -65.60 4.27
CA GLY A 4 -55.00 -64.21 3.92
C GLY A 4 -53.67 -63.56 3.54
N GLU A 5 -53.11 -64.05 2.43
CA GLU A 5 -52.04 -63.42 1.67
C GLU A 5 -52.48 -61.99 1.31
N ASN A 6 -51.64 -60.99 1.56
CA ASN A 6 -51.66 -59.79 0.72
C ASN A 6 -50.30 -59.12 0.69
N GLU A 7 -49.76 -59.11 -0.52
CA GLU A 7 -48.64 -58.35 -1.02
C GLU A 7 -48.71 -56.88 -0.59
N LEU A 8 -47.64 -56.36 0.01
CA LEU A 8 -47.27 -54.96 -0.14
C LEU A 8 -45.75 -54.91 -0.33
N LEU A 9 -45.38 -55.15 -1.59
CA LEU A 9 -44.12 -54.81 -2.20
C LEU A 9 -43.83 -53.32 -1.99
N SER A 10 -43.08 -52.94 -0.95
CA SER A 10 -42.29 -51.71 -0.99
C SER A 10 -41.01 -52.01 -1.76
N SER A 11 -41.16 -52.17 -3.07
CA SER A 11 -40.05 -51.98 -3.99
C SER A 11 -39.77 -50.50 -4.00
N GLU A 12 -38.70 -50.11 -3.32
CA GLU A 12 -38.00 -48.85 -3.54
C GLU A 12 -37.57 -48.83 -5.02
N ALA A 13 -38.47 -48.34 -5.87
CA ALA A 13 -38.08 -47.84 -7.17
C ALA A 13 -37.27 -46.57 -6.91
N CYS A 14 -35.97 -46.75 -6.65
CA CYS A 14 -34.97 -45.73 -6.96
C CYS A 14 -35.16 -45.40 -8.43
N ALA A 15 -35.94 -44.36 -8.72
CA ALA A 15 -36.06 -43.75 -10.03
C ALA A 15 -34.68 -43.21 -10.41
N SER A 16 -33.85 -44.08 -10.98
CA SER A 16 -32.56 -43.75 -11.54
C SER A 16 -32.81 -43.11 -12.90
N ASP A 17 -33.32 -41.89 -12.89
CA ASP A 17 -33.37 -41.05 -14.09
C ASP A 17 -31.93 -40.60 -14.41
N ARG A 18 -31.20 -41.47 -15.12
CA ARG A 18 -29.85 -41.18 -15.61
C ARG A 18 -29.97 -40.41 -16.91
N SER A 19 -30.30 -39.13 -16.79
CA SER A 19 -30.11 -38.15 -17.84
C SER A 19 -28.61 -37.99 -18.13
N GLY A 20 -28.14 -38.55 -19.24
CA GLY A 20 -26.77 -38.36 -19.73
C GLY A 20 -26.60 -36.94 -20.27
N PHE A 21 -25.47 -36.31 -19.95
CA PHE A 21 -25.14 -34.97 -20.44
C PHE A 21 -24.90 -35.01 -21.95
N THR A 22 -25.50 -34.08 -22.70
CA THR A 22 -25.27 -34.02 -24.16
C THR A 22 -23.91 -33.38 -24.44
N LEU A 23 -23.23 -33.77 -25.53
CA LEU A 23 -21.91 -33.20 -25.89
C LEU A 23 -21.96 -31.67 -26.10
N LEU A 24 -23.07 -31.18 -26.66
CA LEU A 24 -23.30 -29.76 -26.85
C LEU A 24 -23.39 -29.02 -25.51
N GLU A 25 -24.05 -29.63 -24.53
CA GLU A 25 -24.18 -29.10 -23.18
C GLU A 25 -22.81 -28.98 -22.49
N ALA A 26 -21.94 -29.99 -22.66
CA ALA A 26 -20.55 -29.96 -22.16
C ALA A 26 -19.73 -28.84 -22.81
N LEU A 27 -19.87 -28.68 -24.12
CA LEU A 27 -19.15 -27.65 -24.86
C LEU A 27 -19.59 -26.24 -24.44
N VAL A 28 -20.90 -26.02 -24.30
CA VAL A 28 -21.46 -24.74 -23.86
C VAL A 28 -21.06 -24.46 -22.41
N ALA A 29 -21.14 -25.46 -21.52
CA ALA A 29 -20.71 -25.32 -20.14
C ALA A 29 -19.21 -24.97 -20.04
N PHE A 30 -18.36 -25.63 -20.85
CA PHE A 30 -16.93 -25.32 -20.93
C PHE A 30 -16.66 -23.91 -21.48
N LEU A 31 -17.42 -23.46 -22.47
CA LEU A 31 -17.32 -22.11 -23.03
C LEU A 31 -17.68 -21.04 -21.98
N VAL A 32 -18.78 -21.25 -21.25
CA VAL A 32 -19.20 -20.34 -20.16
C VAL A 32 -18.18 -20.36 -19.03
N LEU A 33 -17.70 -21.53 -18.63
CA LEU A 33 -16.70 -21.69 -17.56
C LEU A 33 -15.38 -20.99 -17.91
N SER A 34 -14.87 -21.20 -19.11
CA SER A 34 -13.63 -20.56 -19.57
C SER A 34 -13.77 -19.04 -19.66
N SER A 35 -14.91 -18.54 -20.17
CA SER A 35 -15.20 -17.10 -20.21
C SER A 35 -15.27 -16.51 -18.79
N GLY A 36 -15.87 -17.22 -17.84
CA GLY A 36 -15.92 -16.82 -16.43
C GLY A 36 -14.54 -16.76 -15.78
N LEU A 37 -13.68 -17.76 -16.04
CA LEU A 37 -12.33 -17.80 -15.48
C LEU A 37 -11.44 -16.66 -16.02
N LEU A 38 -11.60 -16.29 -17.30
CA LEU A 38 -10.94 -15.11 -17.89
C LEU A 38 -11.42 -13.79 -17.25
N GLY A 39 -12.67 -13.70 -16.82
CA GLY A 39 -13.17 -12.56 -16.07
C GLY A 39 -12.49 -12.41 -14.70
N VAL A 40 -12.26 -13.52 -14.00
CA VAL A 40 -11.58 -13.53 -12.69
C VAL A 40 -10.12 -13.09 -12.82
N THR A 41 -9.40 -13.57 -13.84
CA THR A 41 -7.99 -13.18 -14.05
C THR A 41 -7.87 -11.69 -14.40
N ALA A 42 -8.82 -11.14 -15.17
CA ALA A 42 -8.86 -9.70 -15.45
C ALA A 42 -9.05 -8.86 -14.19
N MET A 43 -9.87 -9.31 -13.22
CA MET A 43 -10.03 -8.63 -11.94
C MET A 43 -8.74 -8.71 -11.09
N GLN A 44 -8.07 -9.86 -11.09
CA GLN A 44 -6.79 -10.02 -10.38
C GLN A 44 -5.70 -9.10 -10.92
N ALA A 45 -5.63 -8.92 -12.25
CA ALA A 45 -4.69 -7.99 -12.88
C ALA A 45 -4.92 -6.54 -12.41
N ARG A 46 -6.18 -6.12 -12.23
CA ARG A 46 -6.51 -4.78 -11.71
C ARG A 46 -6.17 -4.63 -10.22
N SER A 47 -6.36 -5.68 -9.42
CA SER A 47 -5.99 -5.68 -8.01
C SER A 47 -4.47 -5.47 -7.81
N LEU A 48 -3.65 -6.11 -8.65
CA LEU A 48 -2.19 -5.92 -8.64
C LEU A 48 -1.78 -4.47 -8.91
N GLN A 49 -2.47 -3.78 -9.82
CA GLN A 49 -2.19 -2.37 -10.09
C GLN A 49 -2.40 -1.50 -8.85
N GLY A 50 -3.44 -1.77 -8.06
CA GLY A 50 -3.69 -1.09 -6.79
C GLY A 50 -2.62 -1.36 -5.73
N ALA A 51 -2.12 -2.60 -5.65
CA ALA A 51 -1.03 -2.95 -4.75
C ALA A 51 0.29 -2.21 -5.07
N HIS A 52 0.57 -1.95 -6.34
CA HIS A 52 1.76 -1.20 -6.71
C HIS A 52 1.70 0.28 -6.28
N ALA A 53 0.51 0.89 -6.23
CA ALA A 53 0.36 2.27 -5.76
C ALA A 53 0.68 2.40 -4.26
N SER A 54 0.27 1.44 -3.42
CA SER A 54 0.60 1.45 -2.00
C SER A 54 2.10 1.23 -1.73
N VAL A 55 2.79 0.46 -2.59
CA VAL A 55 4.24 0.30 -2.52
C VAL A 55 4.97 1.62 -2.75
N GLN A 56 4.56 2.41 -3.75
CA GLN A 56 5.18 3.72 -4.00
C GLN A 56 4.97 4.68 -2.83
N TRP A 57 3.76 4.71 -2.27
CA TRP A 57 3.48 5.50 -1.06
C TRP A 57 4.38 5.08 0.11
N GLY A 58 4.57 3.78 0.33
CA GLY A 58 5.47 3.28 1.37
C GLY A 58 6.94 3.66 1.15
N ILE A 59 7.41 3.68 -0.11
CA ILE A 59 8.75 4.15 -0.46
C ILE A 59 8.87 5.65 -0.17
N ALA A 60 7.86 6.45 -0.51
CA ALA A 60 7.83 7.88 -0.23
C ALA A 60 7.85 8.17 1.29
N ASP A 61 7.09 7.42 2.08
CA ASP A 61 7.14 7.50 3.55
C ASP A 61 8.54 7.17 4.07
N LEU A 62 9.14 6.07 3.61
CA LEU A 62 10.50 5.69 4.03
C LEU A 62 11.54 6.76 3.67
N ALA A 63 11.41 7.41 2.51
CA ALA A 63 12.27 8.52 2.12
C ALA A 63 12.11 9.73 3.07
N ALA A 64 10.87 10.05 3.47
CA ALA A 64 10.60 11.08 4.47
C ALA A 64 11.18 10.72 5.85
N GLN A 65 11.05 9.45 6.28
CA GLN A 65 11.65 8.96 7.52
C GLN A 65 13.18 9.10 7.52
N ASP A 66 13.87 8.70 6.44
CA ASP A 66 15.32 8.87 6.30
C ASP A 66 15.73 10.36 6.38
N ALA A 67 14.99 11.26 5.72
CA ALA A 67 15.23 12.70 5.83
C ALA A 67 15.11 13.21 7.28
N ARG A 68 14.12 12.71 8.04
CA ARG A 68 13.96 13.04 9.47
C ARG A 68 15.10 12.49 10.31
N GLU A 69 15.50 11.25 10.07
CA GLU A 69 16.57 10.61 10.82
C GLU A 69 17.89 11.34 10.61
N ARG A 70 18.17 11.82 9.39
CA ARG A 70 19.33 12.67 9.11
C ARG A 70 19.29 14.01 9.86
N LEU A 71 18.11 14.64 9.97
CA LEU A 71 17.92 15.85 10.80
C LEU A 71 18.16 15.56 12.29
N TRP A 72 17.64 14.43 12.80
CA TRP A 72 17.87 13.99 14.18
C TRP A 72 19.34 13.64 14.44
N ALA A 73 20.01 12.98 13.50
CA ALA A 73 21.42 12.65 13.60
C ALA A 73 22.30 13.91 13.58
N ALA A 74 21.95 14.91 12.75
CA ALA A 74 22.61 16.21 12.75
C ALA A 74 22.43 16.94 14.09
N LEU A 75 21.26 16.84 14.70
CA LEU A 75 21.01 17.39 16.04
C LEU A 75 21.84 16.67 17.12
N ALA A 76 21.90 15.34 17.06
CA ALA A 76 22.63 14.53 18.04
C ALA A 76 24.16 14.66 17.93
N SER A 77 24.68 14.87 16.73
CA SER A 77 26.12 15.05 16.48
C SER A 77 26.60 16.49 16.66
N GLY A 78 25.68 17.46 16.58
CA GLY A 78 25.96 18.87 16.81
C GLY A 78 25.76 19.29 18.28
N ASP A 79 25.68 20.60 18.51
CA ASP A 79 25.14 21.11 19.77
C ASP A 79 23.62 20.86 19.76
N VAL A 80 23.13 20.04 20.69
CA VAL A 80 21.70 19.71 20.86
C VAL A 80 20.85 20.95 21.10
N ARG A 81 21.45 22.10 21.44
CA ARG A 81 20.77 23.40 21.58
C ARG A 81 20.65 24.16 20.27
N SER A 82 21.46 23.83 19.26
CA SER A 82 21.45 24.45 17.94
C SER A 82 20.55 23.67 16.99
N CYS A 83 19.62 24.36 16.34
CA CYS A 83 18.76 23.74 15.34
C CYS A 83 19.58 23.35 14.09
N PRO A 84 19.42 22.12 13.55
CA PRO A 84 20.07 21.73 12.31
C PRO A 84 19.51 22.52 11.11
N LEU A 85 20.30 22.65 10.05
CA LEU A 85 19.89 23.36 8.84
C LEU A 85 19.41 22.37 7.76
N PRO A 86 18.42 22.70 6.91
CA PRO A 86 17.89 21.80 5.88
C PRO A 86 18.95 21.21 4.93
N ARG A 87 20.09 21.88 4.77
CA ARG A 87 21.22 21.41 3.95
C ARG A 87 21.74 20.01 4.33
N VAL A 88 21.51 19.55 5.57
CA VAL A 88 21.90 18.18 5.97
C VAL A 88 21.17 17.11 5.15
N VAL A 89 20.00 17.45 4.61
CA VAL A 89 19.26 16.63 3.64
C VAL A 89 19.42 17.20 2.23
N ASN A 90 19.11 18.48 2.01
CA ASN A 90 19.03 19.07 0.67
C ASN A 90 20.36 19.10 -0.10
N ALA A 91 21.50 19.17 0.60
CA ALA A 91 22.82 19.20 0.00
C ALA A 91 23.60 17.88 0.21
N SER A 92 22.94 16.82 0.68
CA SER A 92 23.56 15.50 0.87
C SER A 92 23.26 14.54 -0.29
N ASP A 93 23.69 13.29 -0.13
CA ASP A 93 23.44 12.18 -1.03
C ASP A 93 21.97 11.71 -1.05
N TRP A 94 21.15 12.17 -0.10
CA TRP A 94 19.75 11.74 0.08
C TRP A 94 18.97 11.72 -1.25
N ARG A 95 19.03 12.82 -2.02
CA ARG A 95 18.30 12.90 -3.29
C ARG A 95 18.80 11.87 -4.30
N GLN A 96 20.12 11.67 -4.38
CA GLN A 96 20.70 10.72 -5.32
C GLN A 96 20.33 9.28 -4.95
N HIS A 97 20.20 8.99 -3.66
CA HIS A 97 19.76 7.71 -3.14
C HIS A 97 18.31 7.40 -3.49
N TRP A 98 17.40 8.37 -3.33
CA TRP A 98 15.95 8.14 -3.49
C TRP A 98 15.41 8.35 -4.92
N ARG A 99 16.09 9.17 -5.74
CA ARG A 99 15.66 9.47 -7.13
C ARG A 99 15.41 8.26 -8.03
N PRO A 100 16.15 7.12 -7.94
CA PRO A 100 15.85 5.94 -8.73
C PRO A 100 14.48 5.31 -8.43
N PHE A 101 13.95 5.50 -7.23
CA PHE A 101 12.68 4.92 -6.78
C PHE A 101 11.53 5.92 -6.86
N LEU A 102 11.82 7.21 -6.71
CA LEU A 102 10.88 8.32 -6.73
C LEU A 102 11.23 9.25 -7.91
N PRO A 103 10.77 8.97 -9.13
CA PRO A 103 11.01 9.85 -10.27
C PRO A 103 10.27 11.18 -10.07
N GLY A 104 10.86 12.30 -10.49
CA GLY A 104 10.27 13.63 -10.27
C GLY A 104 10.59 14.26 -8.90
N LEU A 105 11.38 13.59 -8.05
CA LEU A 105 11.74 14.07 -6.72
C LEU A 105 12.35 15.48 -6.71
N SER A 106 11.82 16.31 -5.80
CA SER A 106 12.27 17.67 -5.54
C SER A 106 13.77 17.74 -5.22
N ALA A 107 14.39 18.85 -5.61
CA ALA A 107 15.79 19.13 -5.28
C ALA A 107 15.99 19.47 -3.81
N ASN A 108 14.99 20.10 -3.20
CA ASN A 108 15.04 20.63 -1.85
C ASN A 108 13.79 20.15 -1.10
N PRO A 109 13.73 18.87 -0.71
CA PRO A 109 12.57 18.29 -0.04
C PRO A 109 12.34 18.88 1.36
N VAL A 110 13.37 19.45 2.01
CA VAL A 110 13.24 19.97 3.39
C VAL A 110 13.20 21.49 3.41
N THR A 111 12.18 22.03 4.06
CA THR A 111 12.03 23.46 4.36
C THR A 111 12.06 23.67 5.87
N ALA A 112 12.91 24.58 6.35
CA ALA A 112 12.93 24.98 7.75
C ALA A 112 11.79 25.97 8.07
N LEU A 113 11.21 25.79 9.25
CA LEU A 113 10.21 26.66 9.86
C LEU A 113 10.76 27.29 11.15
N PRO A 114 10.06 28.27 11.73
CA PRO A 114 10.35 28.76 13.09
C PRO A 114 10.31 27.63 14.13
N ASP A 115 10.86 27.91 15.32
CA ASP A 115 10.88 27.00 16.48
C ASP A 115 11.47 25.60 16.21
N CYS A 116 12.48 25.54 15.34
CA CYS A 116 13.13 24.30 14.93
C CYS A 116 12.17 23.22 14.42
N ALA A 117 11.16 23.68 13.67
CA ALA A 117 10.27 22.82 12.90
C ALA A 117 10.73 22.73 11.43
N PHE A 118 10.30 21.67 10.77
CA PHE A 118 10.64 21.36 9.39
C PHE A 118 9.43 20.78 8.68
N VAL A 119 9.27 21.14 7.41
CA VAL A 119 8.41 20.44 6.46
C VAL A 119 9.29 19.64 5.53
N ILE A 120 8.92 18.39 5.31
CA ILE A 120 9.56 17.48 4.38
C ILE A 120 8.50 17.14 3.33
N GLU A 121 8.74 17.56 2.10
CA GLU A 121 7.83 17.36 0.97
C GLU A 121 8.47 16.36 0.01
N ILE A 122 7.81 15.23 -0.19
CA ILE A 122 8.23 14.16 -1.07
C ILE A 122 7.29 14.14 -2.26
N ASP A 123 7.78 14.62 -3.38
CA ASP A 123 7.05 14.59 -4.65
C ASP A 123 7.56 13.46 -5.53
N TRP A 124 6.65 12.76 -6.19
CA TRP A 124 7.01 11.82 -7.24
C TRP A 124 5.95 11.76 -8.33
N GLN A 125 6.39 11.36 -9.51
CA GLN A 125 5.52 11.13 -10.66
C GLN A 125 5.26 9.64 -10.77
N ASP A 126 4.00 9.25 -10.93
CA ASP A 126 3.67 7.88 -11.27
C ASP A 126 3.24 7.81 -12.73
N ALA A 127 4.08 7.25 -13.60
CA ALA A 127 3.82 7.17 -15.04
C ALA A 127 2.53 6.40 -15.41
N ARG A 128 1.93 5.67 -14.46
CA ARG A 128 0.65 4.97 -14.62
C ARG A 128 -0.56 5.91 -14.51
N PHE A 129 -0.40 7.06 -13.86
CA PHE A 129 -1.43 8.09 -13.70
C PHE A 129 -0.97 9.33 -14.45
N ASP A 130 -1.71 9.71 -15.48
CA ASP A 130 -1.46 10.73 -16.52
C ASP A 130 -0.67 11.99 -16.09
N SER A 131 0.63 11.83 -15.81
CA SER A 131 1.55 12.84 -15.25
C SER A 131 1.14 13.50 -13.92
N GLU A 132 0.23 12.90 -13.15
CA GLU A 132 -0.17 13.45 -11.86
C GLU A 132 1.00 13.36 -10.88
N THR A 133 1.40 14.51 -10.32
CA THR A 133 2.44 14.56 -9.31
C THR A 133 1.81 14.22 -7.97
N MET A 134 2.23 13.09 -7.42
CA MET A 134 1.87 12.68 -6.07
C MET A 134 2.78 13.39 -5.09
N SER A 135 2.24 13.83 -3.96
CA SER A 135 3.00 14.52 -2.92
C SER A 135 2.65 13.95 -1.55
N LEU A 136 3.67 13.82 -0.72
CA LEU A 136 3.58 13.45 0.69
C LEU A 136 4.28 14.54 1.51
N GLU A 137 3.51 15.18 2.40
CA GLU A 137 4.03 16.18 3.34
C GLU A 137 4.20 15.55 4.72
N TYR A 138 5.39 15.71 5.31
CA TYR A 138 5.69 15.32 6.67
C TYR A 138 6.18 16.52 7.47
N ARG A 139 5.64 16.71 8.68
CA ARG A 139 6.07 17.78 9.60
C ARG A 139 6.80 17.21 10.80
N LEU A 140 7.95 17.77 11.11
CA LEU A 140 8.75 17.40 12.28
C LEU A 140 9.11 18.65 13.07
N LYS A 141 9.07 18.56 14.40
CA LYS A 141 9.64 19.56 15.31
C LYS A 141 10.72 18.90 16.17
N LEU A 142 11.91 19.50 16.19
CA LEU A 142 13.04 19.02 16.98
C LEU A 142 13.13 19.72 18.34
N PRO A 143 13.76 19.08 19.35
CA PRO A 143 13.89 19.66 20.69
C PRO A 143 14.92 20.79 20.82
N ALA A 144 15.75 21.04 19.80
CA ALA A 144 16.61 22.22 19.79
C ALA A 144 15.78 23.50 19.75
N GLY A 145 15.94 24.38 20.74
CA GLY A 145 15.19 25.64 20.82
C GLY A 145 13.96 25.63 21.73
N TRP A 146 13.75 24.59 22.54
CA TRP A 146 12.77 24.69 23.63
C TRP A 146 13.18 25.79 24.61
N PRO A 147 12.27 26.70 25.01
CA PRO A 147 12.55 27.62 26.10
C PRO A 147 12.92 26.78 27.33
N LYS A 148 14.01 27.16 28.01
CA LYS A 148 14.33 26.53 29.30
C LYS A 148 13.08 26.63 30.16
N GLN A 149 12.59 25.49 30.67
CA GLN A 149 11.61 25.53 31.74
C GLN A 149 12.26 26.33 32.87
N SER A 150 11.82 27.58 33.07
CA SER A 150 12.15 28.35 34.25
C SER A 150 11.72 27.51 35.45
N GLY A 151 12.67 27.28 36.36
CA GLY A 151 12.49 26.39 37.50
C GLY A 151 11.13 26.58 38.16
N GLY A 152 10.48 25.44 38.43
CA GLY A 152 9.47 25.41 39.47
C GLY A 152 10.18 25.64 40.78
N ASP A 153 10.02 26.83 41.34
CA ASP A 153 10.28 27.10 42.75
C ASP A 153 9.42 26.14 43.58
N ALA A 154 10.07 25.26 44.33
CA ALA A 154 9.50 24.51 45.44
C ALA A 154 10.54 24.42 46.55
#